data_AF-A0A8J7T034-F1
#
_entry.id   AF-A0A8J7T034-F1
#
_cell.length_a   1.000
_cell.length_b   1.000
_cell.length_c   1.000
_cell.angle_alpha   90.00
_cell.angle_beta   90.00
_cell.angle_gamma   90.00
#
_symmetry.space_group_name_H-M   'P 1'
#
loop_
_entity.id
_entity.type
_entity.pdbx_description
1 polymer ?
#
loop_
_entity_poly.entity_id
_entity_poly.type
_entity_poly.pdbx_seq_one_letter_code
_entity_poly.pdbx_strand_id
1 'polypeptide(L)'
;MTNKFEARFRELLRIRTADSRFDTKLWRFMSGLTRNLRNLSDSELDERWKSIVKNILYVMGPARDHHPIDAGSFSSWWWLMALTQTECEFQTRSRGTPAVPEVSDLPLLRPEFATTNAIAQKHWARVSSQTWLKGTLEQGNVRFGPASDFNASKMNAAQKDLELEKSRKRPGQAVRITRQDGREMPVMGDVTFTVHSGRVADDHVEPVEYWLSSWSTEFDPRLCSDFGADAAIVIWDPEEFGERIARSADQHLPGWTFADIPVHYFDPYELQSSQKGRLPASAIKDFTFGYQRELRLALMEPNKPIPKGKPIMLQVGSIEDIAGLYRADGMKLGGTGPISFLQD
;
A
#
# COMPACT_ATOMS: atom_id res chain seq x y z
N MET A 1 -17.58 5.34 -28.18
CA MET A 1 -17.76 6.00 -26.87
C MET A 1 -16.48 5.79 -26.09
N THR A 2 -15.83 6.86 -25.62
CA THR A 2 -14.61 6.76 -24.80
C THR A 2 -14.97 6.22 -23.42
N ASN A 3 -14.22 5.26 -22.89
CA ASN A 3 -14.43 4.77 -21.52
C ASN A 3 -14.27 5.95 -20.53
N LYS A 4 -15.16 6.09 -19.54
CA LYS A 4 -15.08 7.17 -18.54
C LYS A 4 -13.76 7.15 -17.76
N PHE A 5 -13.19 5.97 -17.53
CA PHE A 5 -11.88 5.83 -16.85
C PHE A 5 -10.73 6.28 -17.74
N GLU A 6 -10.80 6.01 -19.05
CA GLU A 6 -9.86 6.54 -20.05
C GLU A 6 -9.89 8.07 -20.09
N ALA A 7 -11.07 8.68 -20.07
CA ALA A 7 -11.23 10.13 -20.03
C ALA A 7 -10.66 10.73 -18.72
N ARG A 8 -11.00 10.15 -17.56
CA ARG A 8 -10.47 10.56 -16.25
C ARG A 8 -8.94 10.42 -16.17
N PHE A 9 -8.40 9.31 -16.66
CA PHE A 9 -6.96 9.05 -16.70
C PHE A 9 -6.25 10.12 -17.54
N ARG A 10 -6.73 10.38 -18.76
CA ARG A 10 -6.17 11.42 -19.65
C ARG A 10 -6.19 12.80 -19.01
N GLU A 11 -7.26 13.17 -18.30
CA GLU A 11 -7.33 14.46 -17.61
C GLU A 11 -6.34 14.56 -16.44
N LEU A 12 -6.21 13.50 -15.62
CA LEU A 12 -5.21 13.43 -14.55
C LEU A 12 -3.77 13.58 -15.07
N LEU A 13 -3.46 12.99 -16.24
CA LEU A 13 -2.18 13.17 -16.91
C LEU A 13 -2.01 14.59 -17.46
N ARG A 14 -3.00 15.09 -18.22
CA ARG A 14 -2.96 16.40 -18.92
C ARG A 14 -2.63 17.55 -17.97
N ILE A 15 -3.23 17.55 -16.77
CA ILE A 15 -2.98 18.57 -15.75
C ILE A 15 -1.52 18.56 -15.30
N ARG A 16 -0.92 17.38 -15.14
CA ARG A 16 0.36 17.19 -14.44
C ARG A 16 1.58 17.08 -15.35
N THR A 17 1.43 16.61 -16.59
CA THR A 17 2.51 16.65 -17.59
C THR A 17 2.75 18.05 -18.14
N ALA A 18 1.83 18.99 -17.90
CA ALA A 18 1.99 20.41 -18.14
C ALA A 18 2.58 21.18 -16.93
N ASP A 19 2.76 20.53 -15.78
CA ASP A 19 3.29 21.15 -14.57
C ASP A 19 4.83 21.18 -14.60
N SER A 20 5.43 22.34 -14.29
CA SER A 20 6.89 22.50 -14.29
C SER A 20 7.64 21.61 -13.28
N ARG A 21 6.93 21.01 -12.31
CA ARG A 21 7.49 20.03 -11.37
C ARG A 21 7.77 18.66 -12.00
N PHE A 22 7.27 18.40 -13.22
CA PHE A 22 7.43 17.11 -13.90
C PHE A 22 8.02 17.23 -15.31
N ASP A 23 9.34 17.06 -15.42
CA ASP A 23 10.00 17.01 -16.73
C ASP A 23 9.89 15.61 -17.38
N THR A 24 8.92 15.46 -18.27
CA THR A 24 8.71 14.24 -19.06
C THR A 24 9.93 13.89 -19.94
N LYS A 25 10.69 14.89 -20.44
CA LYS A 25 11.88 14.63 -21.27
C LYS A 25 13.01 14.05 -20.43
N LEU A 26 13.24 14.62 -19.24
CA LEU A 26 14.19 14.07 -18.26
C LEU A 26 13.86 12.61 -17.92
N TRP A 27 12.61 12.30 -17.60
CA TRP A 27 12.24 10.93 -17.22
C TRP A 27 12.34 9.93 -18.37
N ARG A 28 12.00 10.35 -19.60
CA ARG A 28 12.23 9.54 -20.81
C ARG A 28 13.73 9.28 -21.07
N PHE A 29 14.57 10.31 -20.93
CA PHE A 29 16.03 10.18 -21.03
C PHE A 29 16.59 9.21 -19.96
N MET A 30 16.18 9.38 -18.70
CA MET A 30 16.60 8.51 -17.60
C MET A 30 16.18 7.04 -17.81
N SER A 31 14.99 6.81 -18.39
CA SER A 31 14.49 5.47 -18.72
C SER A 31 15.34 4.79 -19.79
N GLY A 32 15.78 5.56 -20.80
CA GLY A 32 16.68 5.08 -21.86
C GLY A 32 18.06 4.68 -21.34
N LEU A 33 18.58 5.37 -20.31
CA LEU A 33 19.85 5.02 -19.68
C LEU A 33 19.77 3.76 -18.80
N THR A 34 18.72 3.63 -17.99
CA THR A 34 18.63 2.59 -16.96
C THR A 34 18.12 1.25 -17.50
N ARG A 35 17.12 1.28 -18.38
CA ARG A 35 16.41 0.12 -18.95
C ARG A 35 16.09 -0.97 -17.91
N ASN A 36 15.63 -0.55 -16.73
CA ASN A 36 15.31 -1.41 -15.60
C ASN A 36 14.16 -2.39 -15.84
N LEU A 37 13.30 -2.11 -16.83
CA LEU A 37 12.16 -2.97 -17.21
C LEU A 37 12.48 -3.95 -18.36
N ARG A 38 13.71 -3.93 -18.91
CA ARG A 38 14.06 -4.68 -20.14
C ARG A 38 13.86 -6.19 -20.04
N ASN A 39 13.99 -6.75 -18.84
CA ASN A 39 13.94 -8.18 -18.57
C ASN A 39 12.51 -8.67 -18.21
N LEU A 40 11.53 -7.76 -18.12
CA LEU A 40 10.13 -8.13 -17.97
C LEU A 40 9.62 -8.87 -19.20
N SER A 41 8.88 -9.95 -19.00
CA SER A 41 8.00 -10.49 -20.04
C SER A 41 6.93 -9.45 -20.44
N ASP A 42 6.36 -9.62 -21.63
CA ASP A 42 5.28 -8.73 -22.08
C ASP A 42 4.04 -8.77 -21.18
N SER A 43 3.76 -9.92 -20.57
CA SER A 43 2.67 -10.08 -19.58
C SER A 43 2.96 -9.30 -18.28
N GLU A 44 4.17 -9.40 -17.73
CA GLU A 44 4.56 -8.63 -16.53
C GLU A 44 4.54 -7.11 -16.80
N LEU A 45 4.91 -6.67 -18.01
CA LEU A 45 4.85 -5.26 -18.40
C LEU A 45 3.40 -4.77 -18.52
N ASP A 46 2.50 -5.60 -19.06
CA ASP A 46 1.07 -5.31 -19.18
C ASP A 46 0.37 -5.25 -17.80
N GLU A 47 0.71 -6.15 -16.88
CA GLU A 47 0.21 -6.10 -15.50
C GLU A 47 0.76 -4.89 -14.73
N ARG A 48 2.06 -4.60 -14.85
CA ARG A 48 2.67 -3.37 -14.30
C ARG A 48 1.91 -2.12 -14.75
N TRP A 49 1.60 -2.02 -16.04
CA TRP A 49 0.82 -0.91 -16.59
C TRP A 49 -0.56 -0.80 -15.92
N LYS A 50 -1.35 -1.88 -15.91
CA LYS A 50 -2.69 -1.91 -15.29
C LYS A 50 -2.62 -1.48 -13.82
N SER A 51 -1.64 -1.97 -13.07
CA SER A 51 -1.44 -1.59 -11.69
C SER A 51 -1.08 -0.11 -11.51
N ILE A 52 -0.15 0.45 -12.30
CA ILE A 52 0.16 1.89 -12.24
C ILE A 52 -1.09 2.71 -12.56
N VAL A 53 -1.84 2.38 -13.61
CA VAL A 53 -3.04 3.12 -14.00
C VAL A 53 -4.16 3.00 -12.95
N LYS A 54 -4.39 1.81 -12.37
CA LYS A 54 -5.32 1.64 -11.24
C LYS A 54 -4.92 2.55 -10.07
N ASN A 55 -3.65 2.55 -9.69
CA ASN A 55 -3.15 3.42 -8.62
C ASN A 55 -3.39 4.90 -8.95
N ILE A 56 -3.06 5.36 -10.16
CA ILE A 56 -3.32 6.74 -10.62
C ILE A 56 -4.81 7.11 -10.47
N LEU A 57 -5.72 6.25 -10.90
CA LEU A 57 -7.18 6.47 -10.77
C LEU A 57 -7.67 6.48 -9.30
N TYR A 58 -6.93 5.88 -8.37
CA TYR A 58 -7.27 5.90 -6.95
C TYR A 58 -6.67 7.08 -6.19
N VAL A 59 -5.37 7.34 -6.36
CA VAL A 59 -4.60 8.19 -5.43
C VAL A 59 -4.21 9.55 -6.03
N MET A 60 -4.07 9.68 -7.35
CA MET A 60 -3.56 10.91 -7.96
C MET A 60 -4.57 12.06 -7.83
N GLY A 61 -4.13 13.18 -7.28
CA GLY A 61 -4.99 14.33 -7.01
C GLY A 61 -4.24 15.48 -6.32
N PRO A 62 -4.87 16.68 -6.20
CA PRO A 62 -4.24 17.88 -5.65
C PRO A 62 -3.56 17.68 -4.28
N ALA A 63 -4.15 16.87 -3.40
CA ALA A 63 -3.56 16.54 -2.09
C ALA A 63 -2.16 15.92 -2.20
N ARG A 64 -1.88 15.13 -3.25
CA ARG A 64 -0.58 14.46 -3.47
C ARG A 64 0.37 15.22 -4.40
N ASP A 65 -0.10 16.29 -5.04
CA ASP A 65 0.73 17.13 -5.91
C ASP A 65 1.71 18.00 -5.11
N HIS A 66 1.42 18.24 -3.83
CA HIS A 66 2.29 18.96 -2.90
C HIS A 66 3.52 18.15 -2.45
N HIS A 67 3.49 16.82 -2.58
CA HIS A 67 4.61 15.97 -2.17
C HIS A 67 5.65 15.87 -3.29
N PRO A 68 6.94 16.10 -3.01
CA PRO A 68 8.00 15.95 -4.00
C PRO A 68 8.16 14.48 -4.42
N ILE A 69 8.78 14.25 -5.59
CA ILE A 69 8.85 12.92 -6.21
C ILE A 69 9.58 11.86 -5.35
N ASP A 70 10.53 12.29 -4.53
CA ASP A 70 11.27 11.47 -3.58
C ASP A 70 10.43 11.03 -2.37
N ALA A 71 9.25 11.62 -2.13
CA ALA A 71 8.24 11.05 -1.23
C ALA A 71 7.75 9.66 -1.71
N GLY A 72 7.95 9.32 -3.00
CA GLY A 72 7.60 8.02 -3.57
C GLY A 72 6.11 7.93 -3.84
N SER A 73 5.51 6.76 -3.57
CA SER A 73 4.09 6.46 -3.79
C SER A 73 3.07 7.42 -3.15
N PHE A 74 3.47 8.25 -2.19
CA PHE A 74 2.66 9.36 -1.67
C PHE A 74 2.56 10.57 -2.61
N SER A 75 3.43 10.67 -3.62
CA SER A 75 3.50 11.77 -4.58
C SER A 75 2.88 11.40 -5.93
N SER A 76 2.07 12.30 -6.49
CA SER A 76 1.58 12.17 -7.88
C SER A 76 2.74 12.07 -8.89
N TRP A 77 3.86 12.75 -8.64
CA TRP A 77 5.01 12.81 -9.56
C TRP A 77 5.71 11.46 -9.69
N TRP A 78 5.76 10.67 -8.60
CA TRP A 78 6.35 9.33 -8.62
C TRP A 78 5.52 8.37 -9.48
N TRP A 79 4.18 8.44 -9.40
CA TRP A 79 3.30 7.65 -10.26
C TRP A 79 3.46 8.01 -11.75
N LEU A 80 3.66 9.29 -12.09
CA LEU A 80 3.93 9.73 -13.46
C LEU A 80 5.31 9.29 -13.96
N MET A 81 6.32 9.28 -13.09
CA MET A 81 7.63 8.72 -13.41
C MET A 81 7.53 7.21 -13.69
N ALA A 82 6.88 6.44 -12.82
CA ALA A 82 6.70 5.01 -12.99
C ALA A 82 5.93 4.69 -14.28
N LEU A 83 4.89 5.48 -14.60
CA LEU A 83 4.15 5.42 -15.86
C LEU A 83 5.07 5.69 -17.06
N THR A 84 5.80 6.81 -17.03
CA THR A 84 6.72 7.22 -18.12
C THR A 84 7.79 6.16 -18.40
N GLN A 85 8.38 5.57 -17.37
CA GLN A 85 9.34 4.46 -17.50
C GLN A 85 8.71 3.25 -18.21
N THR A 86 7.47 2.94 -17.86
CA THR A 86 6.71 1.81 -18.43
C THR A 86 6.34 2.09 -19.90
N GLU A 87 5.90 3.30 -20.24
CA GLU A 87 5.67 3.73 -21.63
C GLU A 87 6.94 3.67 -22.49
N CYS A 88 8.10 4.02 -21.93
CA CYS A 88 9.38 3.96 -22.65
C CYS A 88 9.75 2.51 -23.03
N GLU A 89 9.49 1.55 -22.16
CA GLU A 89 9.75 0.13 -22.48
C GLU A 89 8.75 -0.41 -23.52
N PHE A 90 7.47 -0.02 -23.47
CA PHE A 90 6.49 -0.30 -24.55
C PHE A 90 6.96 0.26 -25.90
N GLN A 91 7.37 1.55 -25.93
CA GLN A 91 7.89 2.20 -27.13
C GLN A 91 9.17 1.52 -27.66
N THR A 92 10.07 1.09 -26.77
CA THR A 92 11.29 0.36 -27.12
C THR A 92 10.99 -1.00 -27.75
N ARG A 93 9.88 -1.64 -27.36
CA ARG A 93 9.37 -2.90 -27.94
C ARG A 93 8.48 -2.72 -29.17
N SER A 94 8.24 -1.48 -29.61
CA SER A 94 7.24 -1.14 -30.63
C SER A 94 5.82 -1.66 -30.31
N ARG A 95 5.48 -1.77 -29.02
CA ARG A 95 4.16 -2.21 -28.53
C ARG A 95 3.31 -1.01 -28.12
N GLY A 96 1.99 -1.12 -28.33
CA GLY A 96 1.02 -0.23 -27.72
C GLY A 96 0.78 -0.57 -26.25
N THR A 97 0.35 0.42 -25.46
CA THR A 97 -0.05 0.21 -24.06
C THR A 97 -1.39 -0.52 -23.96
N PRO A 98 -1.61 -1.38 -22.95
CA PRO A 98 -2.93 -1.95 -22.65
C PRO A 98 -4.01 -0.88 -22.41
N ALA A 99 -5.27 -1.26 -22.58
CA ALA A 99 -6.41 -0.40 -22.22
C ALA A 99 -6.38 0.00 -20.74
N VAL A 100 -6.90 1.19 -20.43
CA VAL A 100 -7.09 1.65 -19.05
C VAL A 100 -8.03 0.67 -18.31
N PRO A 101 -7.62 0.10 -17.16
CA PRO A 101 -8.46 -0.82 -16.40
C PRO A 101 -9.68 -0.10 -15.83
N GLU A 102 -10.78 -0.84 -15.72
CA GLU A 102 -11.96 -0.38 -15.00
C GLU A 102 -11.73 -0.43 -13.49
N VAL A 103 -12.28 0.54 -12.79
CA VAL A 103 -12.21 0.69 -11.33
C VAL A 103 -13.59 1.05 -10.80
N SER A 104 -13.84 0.90 -9.50
CA SER A 104 -15.06 1.46 -8.92
C SER A 104 -15.06 2.98 -9.06
N ASP A 105 -16.22 3.59 -9.37
CA ASP A 105 -16.35 5.04 -9.35
C ASP A 105 -16.13 5.55 -7.91
N LEU A 106 -15.48 6.71 -7.79
CA LEU A 106 -15.46 7.42 -6.50
C LEU A 106 -16.77 8.22 -6.44
N PRO A 107 -17.70 7.90 -5.52
CA PRO A 107 -18.90 8.71 -5.36
C PRO A 107 -18.54 10.10 -4.84
N LEU A 108 -19.47 11.05 -4.96
CA LEU A 108 -19.30 12.38 -4.36
C LEU A 108 -19.36 12.25 -2.84
N LEU A 109 -18.20 12.36 -2.20
CA LEU A 109 -18.05 12.30 -0.75
C LEU A 109 -18.37 13.65 -0.12
N ARG A 110 -18.98 13.64 1.07
CA ARG A 110 -19.13 14.88 1.85
C ARG A 110 -17.77 15.44 2.28
N PRO A 111 -17.63 16.76 2.52
CA PRO A 111 -16.37 17.40 2.90
C PRO A 111 -15.71 16.81 4.16
N GLU A 112 -16.48 16.27 5.10
CA GLU A 112 -15.96 15.62 6.32
C GLU A 112 -15.12 14.37 6.00
N PHE A 113 -15.43 13.67 4.91
CA PHE A 113 -14.68 12.51 4.43
C PHE A 113 -13.60 12.87 3.40
N ALA A 114 -13.56 14.12 2.94
CA ALA A 114 -12.57 14.59 1.97
C ALA A 114 -11.18 14.74 2.63
N THR A 115 -10.37 13.68 2.52
CA THR A 115 -8.99 13.65 3.00
C THR A 115 -8.14 14.68 2.25
N THR A 116 -7.87 15.79 2.92
CA THR A 116 -7.29 17.00 2.31
C THR A 116 -5.76 16.97 2.23
N ASN A 117 -5.09 16.06 2.94
CA ASN A 117 -3.64 15.83 2.89
C ASN A 117 -3.34 14.36 3.19
N ALA A 118 -2.49 13.72 2.37
CA ALA A 118 -2.22 12.27 2.45
C ALA A 118 -1.19 11.86 3.54
N ILE A 119 -0.57 12.85 4.22
CA ILE A 119 0.45 12.62 5.27
C ILE A 119 -0.02 13.08 6.65
N ALA A 120 -0.88 14.11 6.73
CA ALA A 120 -1.56 14.46 7.97
C ALA A 120 -2.74 13.52 8.17
N GLN A 121 -2.51 12.41 8.87
CA GLN A 121 -3.52 11.39 9.16
C GLN A 121 -4.70 12.03 9.91
N LYS A 122 -5.80 12.31 9.20
CA LYS A 122 -7.02 12.80 9.84
C LYS A 122 -7.86 11.66 10.38
N HIS A 123 -7.99 10.58 9.62
CA HIS A 123 -8.86 9.45 9.94
C HIS A 123 -8.16 8.14 9.56
N TRP A 124 -8.38 7.07 10.32
CA TRP A 124 -8.10 5.70 9.85
C TRP A 124 -9.39 5.06 9.36
N ALA A 125 -9.30 4.22 8.33
CA ALA A 125 -10.46 3.54 7.77
C ALA A 125 -10.21 2.04 7.62
N ARG A 126 -11.28 1.24 7.65
CA ARG A 126 -11.19 -0.19 7.33
C ARG A 126 -12.49 -0.69 6.72
N VAL A 127 -12.38 -1.39 5.60
CA VAL A 127 -13.48 -2.13 4.96
C VAL A 127 -13.45 -3.60 5.40
N SER A 128 -14.61 -4.19 5.71
CA SER A 128 -14.77 -5.60 6.10
C SER A 128 -16.28 -5.94 6.11
N SER A 129 -16.67 -7.11 6.62
CA SER A 129 -18.08 -7.39 6.84
C SER A 129 -18.65 -6.58 8.01
N GLN A 130 -19.91 -6.15 7.86
CA GLN A 130 -20.68 -5.37 8.83
C GLN A 130 -20.70 -6.06 10.20
N THR A 131 -20.84 -7.38 10.24
CA THR A 131 -20.84 -8.17 11.48
C THR A 131 -19.53 -8.03 12.25
N TRP A 132 -18.37 -8.08 11.57
CA TRP A 132 -17.08 -7.91 12.22
C TRP A 132 -16.88 -6.46 12.69
N LEU A 133 -17.17 -5.48 11.82
CA LEU A 133 -16.97 -4.07 12.15
C LEU A 133 -17.92 -3.56 13.23
N LYS A 134 -19.13 -4.13 13.33
CA LYS A 134 -20.05 -3.88 14.45
C LYS A 134 -19.45 -4.33 15.79
N GLY A 135 -18.85 -5.52 15.82
CA GLY A 135 -18.10 -5.99 17.00
C GLY A 135 -16.87 -5.13 17.33
N THR A 136 -16.18 -4.60 16.31
CA THR A 136 -15.09 -3.62 16.51
C THR A 136 -15.62 -2.31 17.10
N LEU A 137 -16.74 -1.79 16.60
CA LEU A 137 -17.36 -0.54 17.07
C LEU A 137 -17.87 -0.65 18.52
N GLU A 138 -18.78 -1.58 18.79
CA GLU A 138 -19.54 -1.66 20.05
C GLU A 138 -18.73 -2.22 21.23
N GLN A 139 -17.74 -3.08 20.95
CA GLN A 139 -17.02 -3.84 21.99
C GLN A 139 -15.51 -3.58 21.99
N GLY A 140 -14.99 -2.88 20.97
CA GLY A 140 -13.56 -2.67 20.79
C GLY A 140 -12.81 -3.91 20.33
N ASN A 141 -13.47 -4.87 19.68
CA ASN A 141 -12.84 -6.11 19.23
C ASN A 141 -11.94 -5.84 18.01
N VAL A 142 -10.63 -5.67 18.25
CA VAL A 142 -9.62 -5.47 17.21
C VAL A 142 -8.84 -6.77 17.00
N ARG A 143 -9.08 -7.41 15.87
CA ARG A 143 -8.38 -8.65 15.48
C ARG A 143 -7.01 -8.33 14.90
N PHE A 144 -5.97 -8.99 15.40
CA PHE A 144 -4.67 -9.06 14.74
C PHE A 144 -4.38 -10.50 14.29
N GLY A 145 -4.04 -10.69 13.02
CA GLY A 145 -3.66 -11.99 12.45
C GLY A 145 -2.14 -12.13 12.36
N PRO A 146 -1.58 -13.36 12.37
CA PRO A 146 -0.19 -13.59 11.99
C PRO A 146 0.11 -12.96 10.62
N ALA A 147 1.29 -12.38 10.44
CA ALA A 147 1.72 -11.83 9.16
C ALA A 147 1.69 -12.90 8.04
N SER A 148 2.08 -14.14 8.32
CA SER A 148 2.01 -15.26 7.38
C SER A 148 0.59 -15.64 6.92
N ASP A 149 -0.45 -15.29 7.68
CA ASP A 149 -1.85 -15.57 7.33
C ASP A 149 -2.30 -14.79 6.07
N PHE A 150 -1.63 -13.68 5.74
CA PHE A 150 -1.92 -12.84 4.58
C PHE A 150 -1.50 -13.47 3.24
N ASN A 151 -0.63 -14.49 3.24
CA ASN A 151 -0.33 -15.29 2.05
C ASN A 151 -1.26 -16.52 1.89
N ALA A 152 -2.24 -16.71 2.78
CA ALA A 152 -3.10 -17.89 2.74
C ALA A 152 -4.01 -17.93 1.49
N SER A 153 -4.26 -19.14 0.98
CA SER A 153 -5.09 -19.36 -0.22
C SER A 153 -6.49 -18.73 -0.14
N LYS A 154 -7.07 -18.70 1.07
CA LYS A 154 -8.36 -18.08 1.44
C LYS A 154 -8.45 -16.56 1.22
N MET A 155 -7.31 -15.86 1.08
CA MET A 155 -7.28 -14.41 0.89
C MET A 155 -7.61 -14.03 -0.55
N ASN A 156 -8.37 -12.95 -0.74
CA ASN A 156 -8.65 -12.40 -2.07
C ASN A 156 -7.41 -11.66 -2.65
N ALA A 157 -7.50 -11.22 -3.91
CA ALA A 157 -6.37 -10.57 -4.59
C ALA A 157 -5.96 -9.22 -3.96
N ALA A 158 -6.86 -8.52 -3.25
CA ALA A 158 -6.53 -7.29 -2.52
C ALA A 158 -5.89 -7.57 -1.15
N GLN A 159 -6.16 -8.74 -0.55
CA GLN A 159 -5.65 -9.15 0.76
C GLN A 159 -4.29 -9.85 0.70
N LYS A 160 -3.96 -10.51 -0.42
CA LYS A 160 -2.75 -11.34 -0.54
C LYS A 160 -1.47 -10.52 -0.50
N ASP A 161 -0.60 -10.81 0.48
CA ASP A 161 0.74 -10.24 0.57
C ASP A 161 1.72 -11.22 1.25
N LEU A 162 3.00 -11.13 0.86
CA LEU A 162 4.12 -11.84 1.49
C LEU A 162 4.64 -11.02 2.66
N GLU A 163 3.92 -10.99 3.79
CA GLU A 163 4.21 -10.04 4.88
C GLU A 163 5.53 -10.23 5.62
N LEU A 164 6.16 -11.40 5.44
CA LEU A 164 7.45 -11.74 6.04
C LEU A 164 8.65 -11.50 5.10
N GLU A 165 8.43 -11.28 3.80
CA GLU A 165 9.53 -11.11 2.83
C GLU A 165 9.16 -10.24 1.63
N LYS A 166 10.07 -9.38 1.20
CA LYS A 166 9.83 -8.41 0.12
C LYS A 166 11.01 -8.39 -0.84
N SER A 167 10.74 -8.66 -2.11
CA SER A 167 11.74 -8.88 -3.15
C SER A 167 11.81 -7.72 -4.13
N ARG A 168 13.02 -7.25 -4.46
CA ARG A 168 13.30 -6.26 -5.52
C ARG A 168 14.20 -6.86 -6.58
N LYS A 169 14.00 -6.50 -7.84
CA LYS A 169 14.79 -6.95 -8.99
C LYS A 169 15.72 -5.83 -9.48
N ARG A 170 16.87 -6.23 -10.01
CA ARG A 170 17.83 -5.36 -10.70
C ARG A 170 18.33 -6.06 -11.95
N PRO A 171 18.35 -5.41 -13.13
CA PRO A 171 18.98 -6.01 -14.30
C PRO A 171 20.47 -6.19 -14.03
N GLY A 172 21.05 -7.32 -14.45
CA GLY A 172 22.45 -7.66 -14.17
C GLY A 172 23.46 -6.60 -14.60
N GLN A 173 23.15 -5.80 -15.64
CA GLN A 173 23.98 -4.67 -16.06
C GLN A 173 24.12 -3.54 -15.02
N ALA A 174 23.20 -3.48 -14.05
CA ALA A 174 23.18 -2.50 -12.96
C ALA A 174 23.71 -3.09 -11.64
N VAL A 175 24.24 -4.32 -11.66
CA VAL A 175 24.78 -5.01 -10.47
C VAL A 175 26.19 -5.52 -10.77
N ARG A 176 27.14 -5.16 -9.91
CA ARG A 176 28.47 -5.78 -9.91
C ARG A 176 28.56 -6.78 -8.77
N ILE A 177 28.90 -8.03 -9.10
CA ILE A 177 29.23 -9.08 -8.13
C ILE A 177 30.74 -9.33 -8.21
N THR A 178 31.42 -9.26 -7.08
CA THR A 178 32.87 -9.47 -6.97
C THR A 178 33.14 -10.62 -6.03
N ARG A 179 34.05 -11.52 -6.41
CA ARG A 179 34.51 -12.65 -5.59
C ARG A 179 35.42 -12.19 -4.46
N GLN A 180 35.67 -13.08 -3.50
CA GLN A 180 36.68 -12.88 -2.46
C GLN A 180 38.10 -12.67 -3.02
N ASP A 181 38.41 -13.18 -4.22
CA ASP A 181 39.68 -12.96 -4.93
C ASP A 181 39.74 -11.64 -5.72
N GLY A 182 38.73 -10.77 -5.59
CA GLY A 182 38.63 -9.48 -6.27
C GLY A 182 38.17 -9.55 -7.73
N ARG A 183 37.94 -10.74 -8.30
CA ARG A 183 37.50 -10.88 -9.70
C ARG A 183 35.99 -10.62 -9.83
N GLU A 184 35.62 -9.85 -10.85
CA GLU A 184 34.21 -9.63 -11.20
C GLU A 184 33.58 -10.90 -11.77
N MET A 185 32.31 -11.16 -11.43
CA MET A 185 31.50 -12.23 -11.99
C MET A 185 30.48 -11.67 -12.99
N PRO A 186 30.33 -12.27 -14.18
CA PRO A 186 29.29 -11.87 -15.12
C PRO A 186 27.91 -12.18 -14.53
N VAL A 187 27.06 -11.16 -14.48
CA VAL A 187 25.70 -11.28 -13.94
C VAL A 187 24.73 -11.56 -15.09
N MET A 188 24.11 -12.74 -15.09
CA MET A 188 23.11 -13.12 -16.09
C MET A 188 21.69 -12.85 -15.57
N GLY A 189 20.84 -12.25 -16.42
CA GLY A 189 19.43 -11.98 -16.09
C GLY A 189 19.22 -10.84 -15.09
N ASP A 190 18.27 -11.01 -14.17
CA ASP A 190 18.01 -10.13 -13.04
C ASP A 190 18.62 -10.70 -11.75
N VAL A 191 19.09 -9.82 -10.87
CA VAL A 191 19.43 -10.14 -9.48
C VAL A 191 18.25 -9.77 -8.59
N THR A 192 17.80 -10.73 -7.78
CA THR A 192 16.76 -10.51 -6.77
C THR A 192 17.39 -10.21 -5.42
N PHE A 193 16.94 -9.14 -4.77
CA PHE A 193 17.29 -8.76 -3.41
C PHE A 193 16.05 -8.93 -2.53
N THR A 194 16.11 -9.86 -1.57
CA THR A 194 15.00 -10.13 -0.65
C THR A 194 15.30 -9.56 0.74
N VAL A 195 14.38 -8.77 1.27
CA VAL A 195 14.39 -8.34 2.68
C VAL A 195 13.38 -9.21 3.43
N HIS A 196 13.84 -9.93 4.46
CA HIS A 196 12.98 -10.71 5.35
C HIS A 196 12.74 -9.93 6.65
N SER A 197 11.54 -10.02 7.24
CA SER A 197 11.35 -9.67 8.66
C SER A 197 11.92 -10.81 9.49
N GLY A 198 13.14 -10.65 10.00
CA GLY A 198 13.81 -11.72 10.71
C GLY A 198 15.01 -11.29 11.53
N ARG A 199 15.48 -12.21 12.37
CA ARG A 199 16.72 -12.09 13.15
C ARG A 199 17.82 -12.88 12.45
N VAL A 200 19.05 -12.40 12.53
CA VAL A 200 20.23 -13.15 12.07
C VAL A 200 20.63 -14.14 13.15
N ALA A 201 20.77 -15.41 12.79
CA ALA A 201 21.29 -16.48 13.65
C ALA A 201 22.08 -17.47 12.79
N ASP A 202 23.37 -17.61 13.06
CA ASP A 202 24.23 -18.78 12.81
C ASP A 202 23.93 -19.63 11.54
N ASP A 203 23.95 -19.13 10.29
CA ASP A 203 24.29 -17.79 9.79
C ASP A 203 23.09 -17.12 9.04
N HIS A 204 21.91 -17.73 9.12
CA HIS A 204 20.71 -17.45 8.32
C HIS A 204 19.82 -16.36 8.92
N VAL A 205 18.80 -15.94 8.16
CA VAL A 205 17.74 -15.07 8.68
C VAL A 205 16.54 -15.93 9.07
N GLU A 206 16.24 -16.00 10.36
CA GLU A 206 15.02 -16.64 10.87
C GLU A 206 13.83 -15.67 10.77
N PRO A 207 12.74 -16.02 10.08
CA PRO A 207 11.56 -15.17 10.02
C PRO A 207 10.97 -14.92 11.40
N VAL A 208 10.92 -13.64 11.80
CA VAL A 208 10.25 -13.18 13.01
C VAL A 208 8.81 -12.87 12.63
N GLU A 209 7.92 -13.76 13.04
CA GLU A 209 6.48 -13.64 12.86
C GLU A 209 5.92 -12.62 13.87
N TYR A 210 5.05 -11.73 13.39
CA TYR A 210 4.38 -10.68 14.17
C TYR A 210 2.87 -10.72 13.94
N TRP A 211 2.11 -10.08 14.82
CA TRP A 211 0.67 -9.90 14.60
C TRP A 211 0.38 -8.56 13.92
N LEU A 212 -0.55 -8.57 12.97
CA LEU A 212 -0.90 -7.45 12.11
C LEU A 212 -2.43 -7.24 12.04
N SER A 213 -2.85 -5.98 12.08
CA SER A 213 -4.16 -5.53 11.64
C SER A 213 -4.01 -4.47 10.56
N SER A 214 -4.49 -4.74 9.34
CA SER A 214 -4.45 -3.80 8.22
C SER A 214 -5.64 -2.84 8.24
N TRP A 215 -5.33 -1.56 8.04
CA TRP A 215 -6.23 -0.41 7.93
C TRP A 215 -5.80 0.45 6.73
N SER A 216 -6.49 1.55 6.46
CA SER A 216 -6.11 2.58 5.48
C SER A 216 -5.94 3.93 6.18
N THR A 217 -4.96 4.72 5.75
CA THR A 217 -4.74 6.11 6.21
C THR A 217 -5.75 7.11 5.64
N GLU A 218 -6.60 6.68 4.70
CA GLU A 218 -7.65 7.47 4.06
C GLU A 218 -8.88 6.61 3.83
N PHE A 219 -10.08 7.18 4.06
CA PHE A 219 -11.34 6.55 3.68
C PHE A 219 -11.56 6.61 2.17
N ASP A 220 -11.96 5.47 1.59
CA ASP A 220 -12.28 5.35 0.16
C ASP A 220 -13.28 4.20 -0.03
N PRO A 221 -14.57 4.48 -0.31
CA PRO A 221 -15.60 3.44 -0.37
C PRO A 221 -15.41 2.48 -1.55
N ARG A 222 -14.57 2.82 -2.54
CA ARG A 222 -14.22 1.91 -3.64
C ARG A 222 -13.57 0.63 -3.14
N LEU A 223 -12.85 0.71 -2.02
CA LEU A 223 -12.21 -0.45 -1.40
C LEU A 223 -13.24 -1.51 -0.95
N CYS A 224 -14.50 -1.15 -0.68
CA CYS A 224 -15.54 -2.14 -0.40
C CYS A 224 -15.70 -3.14 -1.55
N SER A 225 -15.66 -2.66 -2.81
CA SER A 225 -15.72 -3.54 -3.99
C SER A 225 -14.44 -4.36 -4.18
N ASP A 226 -13.26 -3.77 -3.96
CA ASP A 226 -11.97 -4.48 -4.11
C ASP A 226 -11.81 -5.61 -3.08
N PHE A 227 -12.32 -5.42 -1.86
CA PHE A 227 -12.18 -6.37 -0.76
C PHE A 227 -13.39 -7.31 -0.61
N GLY A 228 -14.49 -7.10 -1.34
CA GLY A 228 -15.74 -7.86 -1.16
C GLY A 228 -16.40 -7.59 0.20
N ALA A 229 -16.33 -6.34 0.67
CA ALA A 229 -16.85 -5.87 1.94
C ALA A 229 -18.19 -5.13 1.77
N ASP A 230 -19.08 -5.27 2.74
CA ASP A 230 -20.41 -4.62 2.78
C ASP A 230 -20.47 -3.41 3.72
N ALA A 231 -19.40 -3.17 4.51
CA ALA A 231 -19.29 -2.05 5.44
C ALA A 231 -17.87 -1.49 5.56
N ALA A 232 -17.80 -0.27 6.09
CA ALA A 232 -16.56 0.43 6.42
C ALA A 232 -16.68 1.10 7.80
N ILE A 233 -15.63 1.04 8.61
CA ILE A 233 -15.49 1.81 9.84
C ILE A 233 -14.48 2.93 9.60
N VAL A 234 -14.78 4.13 10.09
CA VAL A 234 -13.92 5.31 10.04
C VAL A 234 -13.66 5.77 11.46
N ILE A 235 -12.38 5.82 11.83
CA ILE A 235 -11.88 6.31 13.11
C ILE A 235 -11.61 7.81 12.94
N TRP A 236 -12.36 8.64 13.67
CA TRP A 236 -12.28 10.10 13.65
C TRP A 236 -11.22 10.66 14.62
N ASP A 237 -10.85 9.88 15.64
CA ASP A 237 -9.72 10.14 16.53
C ASP A 237 -8.73 8.95 16.47
N PRO A 238 -7.77 8.99 15.53
CA PRO A 238 -6.78 7.93 15.39
C PRO A 238 -5.80 7.82 16.58
N GLU A 239 -5.56 8.92 17.29
CA GLU A 239 -4.62 9.00 18.41
C GLU A 239 -5.20 8.25 19.62
N GLU A 240 -6.42 8.59 20.05
CA GLU A 240 -7.13 7.88 21.13
C GLU A 240 -7.34 6.39 20.77
N PHE A 241 -7.64 6.06 19.50
CA PHE A 241 -7.76 4.66 19.08
C PHE A 241 -6.43 3.90 19.20
N GLY A 242 -5.32 4.52 18.78
CA GLY A 242 -3.97 3.99 18.96
C GLY A 242 -3.62 3.78 20.44
N GLU A 243 -3.92 4.76 21.30
CA GLU A 243 -3.71 4.65 22.75
C GLU A 243 -4.56 3.57 23.41
N ARG A 244 -5.83 3.40 23.01
CA ARG A 244 -6.68 2.30 23.52
C ARG A 244 -6.14 0.93 23.10
N ILE A 245 -5.62 0.80 21.87
CA ILE A 245 -4.95 -0.43 21.41
C ILE A 245 -3.66 -0.68 22.19
N ALA A 246 -2.80 0.33 22.36
CA ALA A 246 -1.54 0.21 23.10
C ALA A 246 -1.79 -0.26 24.55
N ARG A 247 -2.73 0.39 25.26
CA ARG A 247 -3.14 0.01 26.62
C ARG A 247 -3.66 -1.43 26.69
N SER A 248 -4.46 -1.87 25.71
CA SER A 248 -4.96 -3.25 25.64
C SER A 248 -3.84 -4.25 25.33
N ALA A 249 -2.89 -3.88 24.47
CA ALA A 249 -1.72 -4.68 24.13
C ALA A 249 -0.82 -4.90 25.34
N ASP A 250 -0.46 -3.83 26.09
CA ASP A 250 0.39 -3.92 27.28
C ASP A 250 -0.20 -4.85 28.37
N GLN A 251 -1.53 -4.86 28.51
CA GLN A 251 -2.24 -5.73 29.46
C GLN A 251 -2.23 -7.21 29.06
N HIS A 252 -2.43 -7.51 27.77
CA HIS A 252 -2.55 -8.89 27.27
C HIS A 252 -1.22 -9.50 26.82
N LEU A 253 -0.26 -8.67 26.44
CA LEU A 253 1.04 -9.04 25.88
C LEU A 253 2.19 -8.21 26.50
N PRO A 254 2.49 -8.36 27.80
CA PRO A 254 3.55 -7.59 28.46
C PRO A 254 4.92 -7.71 27.75
N GLY A 255 5.50 -6.55 27.43
CA GLY A 255 6.76 -6.47 26.68
C GLY A 255 6.61 -6.95 25.23
N TRP A 256 5.51 -6.59 24.57
CA TRP A 256 5.38 -6.51 23.12
C TRP A 256 5.26 -5.03 22.73
N THR A 257 5.81 -4.65 21.59
CA THR A 257 5.70 -3.27 21.09
C THR A 257 4.50 -3.16 20.16
N PHE A 258 3.59 -2.23 20.46
CA PHE A 258 2.60 -1.74 19.50
C PHE A 258 3.20 -0.65 18.61
N ALA A 259 2.88 -0.68 17.32
CA ALA A 259 3.24 0.39 16.38
C ALA A 259 2.17 0.54 15.29
N ASP A 260 1.81 1.77 14.97
CA ASP A 260 1.13 2.12 13.73
C ASP A 260 2.16 2.45 12.65
N ILE A 261 2.11 1.73 11.52
CA ILE A 261 3.14 1.76 10.49
C ILE A 261 2.50 2.10 9.13
N PRO A 262 2.59 3.35 8.67
CA PRO A 262 2.18 3.73 7.32
C PRO A 262 3.01 2.96 6.28
N VAL A 263 2.35 2.27 5.36
CA VAL A 263 3.02 1.40 4.40
C VAL A 263 3.68 2.22 3.29
N HIS A 264 4.99 2.05 3.14
CA HIS A 264 5.74 2.60 2.02
C HIS A 264 5.69 1.65 0.83
N TYR A 265 4.93 2.01 -0.20
CA TYR A 265 4.91 1.20 -1.41
C TYR A 265 6.18 1.36 -2.23
N PHE A 266 6.81 0.25 -2.60
CA PHE A 266 8.01 0.20 -3.41
C PHE A 266 7.74 -0.39 -4.80
N ASP A 267 8.46 0.10 -5.80
CA ASP A 267 8.54 -0.53 -7.12
C ASP A 267 9.69 -1.57 -7.10
N PRO A 268 9.43 -2.86 -7.36
CA PRO A 268 10.48 -3.88 -7.41
C PRO A 268 11.59 -3.56 -8.40
N TYR A 269 11.34 -2.75 -9.43
CA TYR A 269 12.25 -2.48 -10.55
C TYR A 269 12.91 -1.10 -10.47
N GLU A 270 12.45 -0.18 -9.61
CA GLU A 270 12.97 1.19 -9.51
C GLU A 270 14.43 1.19 -9.02
N LEU A 271 15.38 1.66 -9.85
CA LEU A 271 16.82 1.57 -9.53
C LEU A 271 17.25 2.45 -8.36
N GLN A 272 16.57 3.56 -8.10
CA GLN A 272 16.98 4.55 -7.10
C GLN A 272 16.80 4.02 -5.67
N SER A 273 17.91 3.64 -5.03
CA SER A 273 17.94 3.44 -3.58
C SER A 273 18.07 4.79 -2.87
N SER A 274 16.96 5.53 -2.79
CA SER A 274 16.75 6.37 -1.61
C SER A 274 16.67 5.48 -0.36
N GLN A 275 16.75 6.06 0.83
CA GLN A 275 16.94 5.35 2.11
C GLN A 275 15.87 4.27 2.42
N LYS A 276 14.75 4.27 1.68
CA LYS A 276 13.66 3.28 1.65
C LYS A 276 14.09 1.84 1.30
N GLY A 277 15.34 1.60 0.91
CA GLY A 277 15.92 0.26 0.83
C GLY A 277 16.22 -0.39 2.20
N ARG A 278 16.15 0.39 3.29
CA ARG A 278 16.43 -0.07 4.68
C ARG A 278 15.17 -0.27 5.54
N LEU A 279 13.98 -0.07 5.00
CA LEU A 279 12.74 -0.29 5.72
C LEU A 279 12.51 -1.80 5.93
N PRO A 280 12.02 -2.24 7.10
CA PRO A 280 11.69 -3.64 7.34
C PRO A 280 10.55 -4.11 6.43
N ALA A 281 10.45 -5.42 6.20
CA ALA A 281 9.38 -6.01 5.39
C ALA A 281 7.96 -5.62 5.87
N SER A 282 7.78 -5.42 7.18
CA SER A 282 6.55 -4.95 7.80
C SER A 282 6.15 -3.52 7.44
N ALA A 283 7.09 -2.65 7.02
CA ALA A 283 6.83 -1.25 6.71
C ALA A 283 6.71 -0.95 5.20
N ILE A 284 6.83 -1.97 4.34
CA ILE A 284 6.75 -1.82 2.88
C ILE A 284 5.78 -2.79 2.25
N LYS A 285 5.29 -2.48 1.05
CA LYS A 285 4.43 -3.34 0.22
C LYS A 285 4.68 -3.06 -1.26
N ASP A 286 4.34 -4.00 -2.12
CA ASP A 286 4.48 -3.81 -3.56
C ASP A 286 3.55 -2.68 -4.08
N PHE A 287 4.04 -1.82 -4.98
CA PHE A 287 3.29 -0.68 -5.55
C PHE A 287 1.96 -1.06 -6.21
N THR A 288 1.79 -2.31 -6.63
CA THR A 288 0.51 -2.84 -7.13
C THR A 288 -0.65 -2.63 -6.15
N PHE A 289 -0.36 -2.50 -4.85
CA PHE A 289 -1.31 -2.25 -3.76
C PHE A 289 -1.42 -0.78 -3.31
N GLY A 290 -0.75 0.18 -3.97
CA GLY A 290 -0.71 1.60 -3.57
C GLY A 290 -2.10 2.24 -3.35
N TYR A 291 -3.10 1.76 -4.08
CA TYR A 291 -4.49 2.19 -4.04
C TYR A 291 -5.20 1.90 -2.70
N GLN A 292 -4.57 1.11 -1.82
CA GLN A 292 -5.11 0.78 -0.49
C GLN A 292 -4.71 1.82 0.58
N ARG A 293 -3.58 2.52 0.39
CA ARG A 293 -3.01 3.49 1.35
C ARG A 293 -2.91 2.90 2.76
N GLU A 294 -2.32 1.71 2.84
CA GLU A 294 -2.39 0.86 4.02
C GLU A 294 -1.65 1.46 5.22
N LEU A 295 -2.29 1.34 6.38
CA LEU A 295 -1.71 1.49 7.69
C LEU A 295 -1.68 0.11 8.35
N ARG A 296 -0.53 -0.26 8.90
CA ARG A 296 -0.35 -1.52 9.62
C ARG A 296 -0.29 -1.26 11.11
N LEU A 297 -1.30 -1.73 11.84
CA LEU A 297 -1.23 -1.82 13.29
C LEU A 297 -0.52 -3.13 13.62
N ALA A 298 0.72 -3.04 14.09
CA ALA A 298 1.59 -4.16 14.32
C ALA A 298 1.83 -4.38 15.82
N LEU A 299 1.94 -5.65 16.22
CA LEU A 299 2.36 -6.08 17.56
C LEU A 299 3.58 -6.97 17.38
N MET A 300 4.73 -6.46 17.82
CA MET A 300 6.05 -7.02 17.50
C MET A 300 6.88 -7.20 18.78
N GLU A 301 7.56 -8.34 18.90
CA GLU A 301 8.62 -8.54 19.89
C GLU A 301 9.75 -9.35 19.24
N PRO A 302 10.91 -8.73 18.92
CA PRO A 302 11.97 -9.36 18.14
C PRO A 302 12.51 -10.67 18.71
N ASN A 303 12.41 -10.88 20.03
CA ASN A 303 12.98 -12.04 20.71
C ASN A 303 11.95 -13.14 21.05
N LYS A 304 10.64 -12.88 20.89
CA LYS A 304 9.56 -13.83 21.21
C LYS A 304 8.82 -14.25 19.94
N PRO A 305 8.90 -15.51 19.49
CA PRO A 305 8.08 -15.96 18.37
C PRO A 305 6.60 -16.00 18.77
N ILE A 306 5.70 -15.50 17.91
CA ILE A 306 4.27 -15.75 18.13
C ILE A 306 3.93 -17.24 17.91
N PRO A 307 2.92 -17.80 18.60
CA PRO A 307 2.39 -19.11 18.27
C PRO A 307 1.83 -19.13 16.83
N LYS A 308 2.43 -19.95 15.96
CA LYS A 308 2.05 -20.05 14.53
C LYS A 308 0.55 -20.22 14.34
N GLY A 309 -0.03 -19.44 13.42
CA GLY A 309 -1.43 -19.55 13.00
C GLY A 309 -2.47 -19.10 14.04
N LYS A 310 -2.07 -18.59 15.21
CA LYS A 310 -3.02 -18.10 16.23
C LYS A 310 -3.20 -16.58 16.12
N PRO A 311 -4.35 -16.09 15.63
CA PRO A 311 -4.71 -14.68 15.74
C PRO A 311 -5.01 -14.33 17.20
N ILE A 312 -4.90 -13.06 17.52
CA ILE A 312 -5.32 -12.48 18.79
C ILE A 312 -6.46 -11.48 18.58
N MET A 313 -7.25 -11.29 19.63
CA MET A 313 -8.26 -10.24 19.70
C MET A 313 -7.86 -9.36 20.87
N LEU A 314 -7.57 -8.08 20.61
CA LEU A 314 -7.49 -7.09 21.66
C LEU A 314 -8.88 -6.50 21.85
N GLN A 315 -9.29 -6.33 23.11
CA GLN A 315 -10.53 -5.65 23.45
C GLN A 315 -10.19 -4.26 23.98
N VAL A 316 -10.65 -3.22 23.29
CA VAL A 316 -10.28 -1.82 23.58
C VAL A 316 -11.42 -0.99 24.19
N GLY A 317 -12.56 -1.62 24.49
CA GLY A 317 -13.81 -0.96 24.89
C GLY A 317 -14.58 -0.40 23.68
N SER A 318 -15.83 0.05 23.85
CA SER A 318 -16.57 0.71 22.77
C SER A 318 -15.74 1.87 22.21
N ILE A 319 -15.80 2.04 20.89
CA ILE A 319 -15.18 3.15 20.17
C ILE A 319 -16.23 4.02 19.44
N GLU A 320 -17.51 3.89 19.80
CA GLU A 320 -18.61 4.68 19.22
C GLU A 320 -18.44 6.20 19.38
N ASP A 321 -17.70 6.63 20.40
CA ASP A 321 -17.35 8.02 20.68
C ASP A 321 -16.34 8.60 19.69
N ILE A 322 -15.45 7.76 19.15
CA ILE A 322 -14.35 8.14 18.25
C ILE A 322 -14.44 7.54 16.85
N ALA A 323 -15.39 6.65 16.57
CA ALA A 323 -15.54 5.96 15.28
C ALA A 323 -16.99 5.95 14.78
N GLY A 324 -17.16 5.97 13.46
CA GLY A 324 -18.44 5.76 12.79
C GLY A 324 -18.41 4.51 11.91
N LEU A 325 -19.46 3.70 11.97
CA LEU A 325 -19.66 2.53 11.10
C LEU A 325 -20.65 2.88 9.98
N TYR A 326 -20.28 2.56 8.74
CA TYR A 326 -21.05 2.88 7.54
C TYR A 326 -21.27 1.62 6.70
N ARG A 327 -22.43 1.50 6.07
CA ARG A 327 -22.70 0.49 5.02
C ARG A 327 -22.08 0.96 3.70
N ALA A 328 -21.74 0.03 2.81
CA ALA A 328 -21.08 0.34 1.53
C ALA A 328 -21.88 1.27 0.59
N ASP A 329 -23.17 1.50 0.86
CA ASP A 329 -24.05 2.41 0.11
C ASP A 329 -24.10 3.85 0.67
N GLY A 330 -23.30 4.18 1.68
CA GLY A 330 -23.24 5.52 2.28
C GLY A 330 -23.76 5.60 3.71
N MET A 331 -24.78 4.83 4.06
CA MET A 331 -25.57 5.02 5.28
C MET A 331 -24.78 4.72 6.55
N LYS A 332 -24.77 5.64 7.53
CA LYS A 332 -24.24 5.35 8.88
C LYS A 332 -25.13 4.33 9.61
N LEU A 333 -24.49 3.36 10.24
CA LEU A 333 -25.08 2.28 11.02
C LEU A 333 -24.93 2.47 12.54
N GLY A 334 -23.90 3.20 12.98
CA GLY A 334 -23.63 3.47 14.40
C GLY A 334 -22.42 4.38 14.62
N GLY A 335 -22.24 4.83 15.87
CA GLY A 335 -21.12 5.67 16.29
C GLY A 335 -21.16 7.13 15.83
N THR A 336 -20.05 7.83 16.02
CA THR A 336 -19.88 9.27 15.74
C THR A 336 -19.68 9.59 14.24
N GLY A 337 -19.60 10.88 13.91
CA GLY A 337 -19.47 11.39 12.55
C GLY A 337 -20.80 11.56 11.79
N PRO A 338 -20.77 11.94 10.51
CA PRO A 338 -21.96 12.28 9.72
C PRO A 338 -22.95 11.13 9.52
N ILE A 339 -24.20 11.42 9.14
CA ILE A 339 -25.25 10.41 8.91
C ILE A 339 -25.03 9.55 7.65
N SER A 340 -24.20 10.03 6.73
CA SER A 340 -23.84 9.37 5.47
C SER A 340 -22.44 9.82 5.08
N PHE A 341 -21.69 9.03 4.31
CA PHE A 341 -20.46 9.53 3.65
C PHE A 341 -20.71 10.12 2.25
N LEU A 342 -21.89 9.87 1.67
CA LEU A 342 -22.31 10.45 0.40
C LEU A 342 -22.85 11.87 0.60
N GLN A 343 -22.55 12.74 -0.37
CA GLN A 343 -23.22 14.02 -0.52
C GLN A 343 -24.59 13.81 -1.16
N ASP A 344 -25.61 14.50 -0.63
CA ASP A 344 -27.00 14.50 -1.12
C ASP A 344 -27.15 15.20 -2.49
#